data_AF-A0A932J2D1-F1
#
_entry.id   AF-A0A932J2D1-F1
#
_cell.length_a   1.000
_cell.length_b   1.000
_cell.length_c   1.000
_cell.angle_alpha   90.00
_cell.angle_beta   90.00
_cell.angle_gamma   90.00
#
_symmetry.space_group_name_H-M   'P 1'
#
loop_
_entity.id
_entity.type
_entity.pdbx_description
1 polymer ?
#
loop_
_entity_poly.entity_id
_entity_poly.type
_entity_poly.pdbx_seq_one_letter_code
_entity_poly.pdbx_strand_id
1 'polypeptide(L)'
;MLYPFPATANDSLYYFAEPIWGPEDASRGGSGTSMWVILGPHALDTGLGSTTSYTSIYDCMTALNSQNFKILKNGQKKGYWVAGHLLNDNLGGSGVFDSNLTPLTQTANKQHSGFEGWIKNAIEVAKSREKNYKDDYIFGVEYEVIVHDHFGDEFFPDGSKSPFYLAPSHITVQARLVKAAKSNRALSLLTPIEVESLLNATPDHRNYFRLFNAKFGNGTFPIEIHNDDTHLELDDE
;
A
#
# COMPACT_ATOMS: atom_id res chain seq x y z
N MET A 1 1.02 -19.24 11.92
CA MET A 1 1.39 -18.09 12.77
C MET A 1 0.10 -17.62 13.44
N LEU A 2 -0.01 -17.76 14.76
CA LEU A 2 -1.19 -17.34 15.53
C LEU A 2 -1.00 -15.86 15.87
N TYR A 3 -1.87 -14.99 15.35
CA TYR A 3 -1.85 -13.55 15.64
C TYR A 3 -2.78 -13.23 16.81
N PRO A 4 -2.29 -12.75 17.95
CA PRO A 4 -3.13 -12.16 18.98
C PRO A 4 -3.12 -10.63 18.83
N PHE A 5 -4.30 -10.00 18.85
CA PHE A 5 -4.73 -9.05 19.87
C PHE A 5 -6.17 -8.62 19.53
N PRO A 6 -7.10 -8.60 20.50
CA PRO A 6 -8.42 -8.03 20.26
C PRO A 6 -8.28 -6.51 20.15
N ALA A 7 -8.62 -5.96 18.99
CA ALA A 7 -8.87 -4.53 18.86
C ALA A 7 -9.84 -4.07 19.98
N THR A 8 -9.63 -2.89 20.54
CA THR A 8 -10.62 -2.33 21.47
C THR A 8 -11.96 -2.22 20.74
N ALA A 9 -13.08 -2.30 21.48
CA ALA A 9 -14.41 -2.46 20.87
C ALA A 9 -14.77 -1.36 19.84
N ASN A 10 -14.14 -0.18 19.91
CA ASN A 10 -14.35 0.91 18.95
C ASN A 10 -13.32 0.93 17.80
N ASP A 11 -12.08 0.46 17.99
CA ASP A 11 -11.07 0.36 16.91
C ASP A 11 -11.39 -0.80 15.94
N SER A 12 -12.16 -1.79 16.42
CA SER A 12 -12.50 -3.03 15.70
C SER A 12 -13.35 -2.87 14.44
N LEU A 13 -13.87 -1.67 14.15
CA LEU A 13 -14.62 -1.38 12.92
C LEU A 13 -13.73 -0.87 11.79
N TYR A 14 -12.66 -0.14 12.14
CA TYR A 14 -11.70 0.40 11.20
C TYR A 14 -10.72 -0.68 10.76
N TYR A 15 -10.23 -1.45 11.71
CA TYR A 15 -9.32 -2.54 11.48
C TYR A 15 -9.82 -3.80 12.19
N PHE A 16 -9.84 -4.92 11.47
CA PHE A 16 -9.95 -6.23 12.10
C PHE A 16 -8.61 -6.66 12.72
N ALA A 17 -7.51 -6.15 12.18
CA ALA A 17 -6.19 -6.22 12.77
C ALA A 17 -5.43 -4.93 12.43
N GLU A 18 -4.90 -4.27 13.46
CA GLU A 18 -4.13 -3.02 13.34
C GLU A 18 -2.94 -3.17 12.38
N PRO A 19 -2.48 -2.08 11.74
CA PRO A 19 -1.28 -2.10 10.93
C PRO A 19 -0.05 -2.59 11.71
N ILE A 20 0.64 -3.57 11.14
CA ILE A 20 1.94 -4.07 11.60
C ILE A 20 2.99 -3.58 10.62
N TRP A 21 3.94 -2.78 11.11
CA TRP A 21 5.01 -2.18 10.34
C TRP A 21 6.26 -3.06 10.37
N GLY A 22 6.94 -3.17 9.23
CA GLY A 22 8.30 -3.68 9.17
C GLY A 22 9.30 -2.72 9.82
N PRO A 23 10.54 -3.16 10.07
CA PRO A 23 11.59 -2.27 10.55
C PRO A 23 11.89 -1.17 9.50
N GLU A 24 12.40 -0.05 9.99
CA GLU A 24 13.06 0.94 9.15
C GLU A 24 14.45 0.43 8.73
N ASP A 25 14.83 0.65 7.47
CA ASP A 25 16.14 0.25 6.96
C ASP A 25 17.10 1.44 6.98
N ALA A 26 17.99 1.46 7.97
CA ALA A 26 19.01 2.50 8.11
C ALA A 26 19.96 2.59 6.90
N SER A 27 20.18 1.47 6.18
CA SER A 27 21.00 1.49 4.96
C SER A 27 20.33 2.23 3.81
N ARG A 28 19.01 2.45 3.92
CA ARG A 28 18.16 3.18 2.97
C ARG A 28 17.70 4.52 3.53
N GLY A 29 18.44 5.11 4.48
CA GLY A 29 18.08 6.40 5.09
C GLY A 29 16.87 6.35 6.04
N GLY A 30 16.53 5.17 6.57
CA GLY A 30 15.50 5.00 7.60
C GLY A 30 14.09 4.74 7.06
N SER A 31 13.93 4.39 5.78
CA SER A 31 12.61 4.10 5.20
C SER A 31 12.04 2.75 5.65
N GLY A 32 10.70 2.65 5.73
CA GLY A 32 9.98 1.42 6.05
C GLY A 32 10.18 0.29 5.02
N THR A 33 10.09 -0.96 5.50
CA THR A 33 10.37 -2.16 4.70
C THR A 33 9.14 -3.03 4.43
N SER A 34 8.08 -2.91 5.21
CA SER A 34 6.83 -3.62 4.97
C SER A 34 5.67 -3.04 5.78
N MET A 35 4.46 -3.40 5.38
CA MET A 35 3.23 -3.13 6.12
C MET A 35 2.27 -4.29 5.90
N TRP A 36 1.62 -4.74 6.96
CA TRP A 36 0.51 -5.69 6.90
C TRP A 36 -0.67 -5.17 7.74
N VAL A 37 -1.90 -5.31 7.26
CA VAL A 37 -3.11 -4.86 7.97
C VAL A 37 -4.32 -5.70 7.56
N ILE A 38 -5.32 -5.81 8.43
CA ILE A 38 -6.65 -6.25 8.04
C ILE A 38 -7.64 -5.12 8.24
N LEU A 39 -8.04 -4.50 7.14
CA LEU A 39 -8.98 -3.39 7.06
C LEU A 39 -10.42 -3.87 7.27
N GLY A 40 -11.14 -3.20 8.16
CA GLY A 40 -12.57 -3.38 8.37
C GLY A 40 -13.41 -2.49 7.43
N PRO A 41 -14.74 -2.64 7.43
CA PRO A 41 -15.64 -1.92 6.53
C PRO A 41 -15.61 -0.39 6.71
N HIS A 42 -15.11 0.10 7.85
CA HIS A 42 -15.01 1.53 8.12
C HIS A 42 -13.60 2.09 7.95
N ALA A 43 -12.65 1.34 7.37
CA ALA A 43 -11.25 1.79 7.25
C ALA A 43 -11.05 3.12 6.50
N LEU A 44 -12.01 3.59 5.72
CA LEU A 44 -11.96 4.90 5.06
C LEU A 44 -12.35 6.07 5.97
N ASP A 45 -12.97 5.78 7.11
CA ASP A 45 -13.47 6.76 8.07
C ASP A 45 -12.52 6.93 9.27
N THR A 46 -11.30 6.37 9.23
CA THR A 46 -10.43 6.32 10.42
C THR A 46 -10.00 7.70 10.90
N GLY A 47 -9.72 8.62 9.96
CA GLY A 47 -9.10 9.92 10.25
C GLY A 47 -7.68 9.81 10.83
N LEU A 48 -7.06 8.63 10.80
CA LEU A 48 -5.74 8.37 11.41
C LEU A 48 -4.57 8.70 10.47
N GLY A 49 -4.83 8.80 9.17
CA GLY A 49 -3.78 9.00 8.19
C GLY A 49 -3.35 10.45 8.04
N SER A 50 -2.17 10.64 7.47
CA SER A 50 -1.61 11.97 7.21
C SER A 50 -0.81 11.99 5.91
N THR A 51 -0.78 13.15 5.25
CA THR A 51 -0.05 13.34 4.00
C THR A 51 1.45 13.33 4.22
N THR A 52 2.21 12.91 3.21
CA THR A 52 3.67 13.06 3.20
C THR A 52 4.09 14.46 2.76
N SER A 53 5.34 14.80 3.02
CA SER A 53 5.96 16.03 2.55
C SER A 53 7.39 15.77 2.07
N TYR A 54 8.04 16.80 1.51
CA TYR A 54 9.44 16.69 1.09
C TYR A 54 10.42 16.45 2.26
N THR A 55 9.97 16.62 3.52
CA THR A 55 10.76 16.32 4.71
C THR A 55 10.45 14.95 5.33
N SER A 56 9.49 14.21 4.80
CA SER A 56 9.25 12.83 5.20
C SER A 56 10.42 11.95 4.73
N ILE A 57 10.90 10.99 5.54
CA ILE A 57 12.12 10.20 5.27
C ILE A 57 13.25 11.07 4.70
N TYR A 58 13.58 12.13 5.47
CA TYR A 58 14.37 13.28 5.03
C TYR A 58 15.71 12.92 4.39
N ASP A 59 16.43 11.97 4.98
CA ASP A 59 17.75 11.56 4.50
C ASP A 59 17.66 10.92 3.12
N CYS A 60 16.65 10.08 2.87
CA CYS A 60 16.40 9.49 1.55
C CYS A 60 16.00 10.57 0.55
N MET A 61 14.99 11.38 0.89
CA MET A 61 14.40 12.34 -0.04
C MET A 61 15.35 13.44 -0.43
N THR A 62 16.17 13.91 0.52
CA THR A 62 17.19 14.92 0.26
C THR A 62 18.24 14.37 -0.69
N ALA A 63 18.78 13.18 -0.45
CA ALA A 63 19.78 12.57 -1.31
C ALA A 63 19.23 12.28 -2.71
N LEU A 64 18.07 11.61 -2.82
CA LEU A 64 17.45 11.22 -4.08
C LEU A 64 17.00 12.41 -4.94
N ASN A 65 16.61 13.52 -4.32
CA ASN A 65 16.19 14.74 -5.03
C ASN A 65 17.29 15.83 -5.09
N SER A 66 18.49 15.58 -4.55
CA SER A 66 19.61 16.54 -4.61
C SER A 66 20.21 16.68 -6.01
N GLN A 67 20.01 15.69 -6.88
CA GLN A 67 20.55 15.70 -8.24
C GLN A 67 19.49 16.09 -9.28
N ASN A 68 19.92 16.88 -10.27
CA ASN A 68 19.05 17.39 -11.35
C ASN A 68 18.72 16.27 -12.35
N PHE A 69 17.87 15.31 -12.00
CA PHE A 69 17.26 14.44 -13.01
C PHE A 69 16.22 15.26 -13.78
N LYS A 70 16.63 15.92 -14.87
CA LYS A 70 15.73 16.69 -15.74
C LYS A 70 15.00 15.72 -16.66
N ILE A 71 13.68 15.70 -16.61
CA ILE A 71 12.87 15.10 -17.67
C ILE A 71 13.13 15.89 -18.97
N LEU A 72 13.41 15.17 -20.07
CA LEU A 72 13.47 15.64 -21.46
C LEU A 72 12.14 16.22 -22.00
N LYS A 73 11.27 16.74 -21.14
CA LYS A 73 9.98 17.33 -21.53
C LYS A 73 9.75 18.65 -20.80
N ASN A 74 9.93 19.73 -21.55
CA ASN A 74 9.61 21.12 -21.19
C ASN A 74 10.51 21.79 -20.13
N GLY A 75 11.70 21.25 -19.83
CA GLY A 75 12.75 21.98 -19.11
C GLY A 75 12.44 22.38 -17.66
N GLN A 76 11.41 21.79 -17.04
CA GLN A 76 11.07 22.04 -15.63
C GLN A 76 11.67 20.98 -14.71
N LYS A 77 12.38 21.44 -13.67
CA LYS A 77 12.94 20.61 -12.60
C LYS A 77 11.80 20.14 -11.69
N LYS A 78 11.43 18.86 -11.73
CA LYS A 78 10.57 18.24 -10.72
C LYS A 78 11.28 17.02 -10.17
N GLY A 79 11.43 16.95 -8.83
CA GLY A 79 11.99 15.81 -8.15
C GLY A 79 11.25 14.53 -8.54
N TYR A 80 12.02 13.51 -8.93
CA TYR A 80 11.48 12.26 -9.47
C TYR A 80 10.94 11.34 -8.37
N TRP A 81 11.43 11.55 -7.15
CA TRP A 81 11.17 10.71 -5.99
C TRP A 81 10.22 11.39 -5.00
N VAL A 82 9.30 10.61 -4.47
CA VAL A 82 8.37 10.99 -3.42
C VAL A 82 8.49 10.00 -2.26
N ALA A 83 8.19 10.46 -1.05
CA ALA A 83 7.93 9.58 0.08
C ALA A 83 6.56 8.94 -0.14
N GLY A 84 6.55 7.72 -0.66
CA GLY A 84 5.34 6.94 -0.91
C GLY A 84 4.90 6.21 0.35
N HIS A 85 3.60 6.22 0.63
CA HIS A 85 3.01 5.46 1.72
C HIS A 85 3.01 3.97 1.43
N LEU A 86 3.27 3.12 2.43
CA LEU A 86 3.02 1.68 2.37
C LEU A 86 1.52 1.38 2.61
N LEU A 87 0.93 2.05 3.61
CA LEU A 87 -0.51 2.16 3.81
C LEU A 87 -0.96 3.58 3.47
N ASN A 88 -1.88 3.72 2.52
CA ASN A 88 -2.47 5.00 2.16
C ASN A 88 -2.99 5.81 3.37
N ASP A 89 -2.90 7.13 3.30
CA ASP A 89 -3.46 8.05 4.29
C ASP A 89 -4.98 7.91 4.47
N ASN A 90 -5.74 7.71 3.39
CA ASN A 90 -7.19 7.47 3.50
C ASN A 90 -7.53 6.13 4.17
N LEU A 91 -6.57 5.20 4.24
CA LEU A 91 -6.71 3.93 4.96
C LEU A 91 -6.07 4.00 6.36
N GLY A 92 -5.66 5.19 6.80
CA GLY A 92 -5.12 5.47 8.13
C GLY A 92 -3.61 5.39 8.25
N GLY A 93 -2.86 5.31 7.16
CA GLY A 93 -1.40 5.34 7.20
C GLY A 93 -0.84 6.75 7.44
N SER A 94 0.13 6.83 8.33
CA SER A 94 0.79 8.09 8.71
C SER A 94 1.85 8.49 7.70
N GLY A 95 1.83 9.75 7.25
CA GLY A 95 2.86 10.39 6.42
C GLY A 95 4.03 10.97 7.20
N VAL A 96 4.05 10.78 8.53
CA VAL A 96 5.13 11.22 9.43
C VAL A 96 5.85 10.06 10.11
N PHE A 97 5.41 8.82 9.88
CA PHE A 97 6.08 7.62 10.40
C PHE A 97 6.93 7.03 9.29
N ASP A 98 8.25 7.09 9.45
CA ASP A 98 9.19 6.62 8.45
C ASP A 98 9.01 5.11 8.17
N SER A 99 8.60 4.33 9.17
CA SER A 99 8.20 2.91 9.01
C SER A 99 7.02 2.66 8.04
N ASN A 100 6.21 3.67 7.73
CA ASN A 100 5.13 3.59 6.73
C ASN A 100 5.53 4.19 5.38
N LEU A 101 6.77 4.64 5.22
CA LEU A 101 7.19 5.39 4.05
C LEU A 101 8.36 4.73 3.35
N THR A 102 8.31 4.71 2.02
CA THR A 102 9.43 4.28 1.21
C THR A 102 9.63 5.22 0.02
N PRO A 103 10.88 5.45 -0.43
CA PRO A 103 11.11 6.18 -1.66
C PRO A 103 10.44 5.48 -2.84
N LEU A 104 9.53 6.19 -3.52
CA LEU A 104 8.93 5.74 -4.76
C LEU A 104 9.14 6.79 -5.84
N THR A 105 9.28 6.36 -7.09
CA THR A 105 9.16 7.27 -8.22
C THR A 105 7.73 7.77 -8.33
N GLN A 106 7.50 8.92 -8.95
CA GLN A 106 6.13 9.41 -9.18
C GLN A 106 5.27 8.39 -9.95
N THR A 107 5.87 7.65 -10.88
CA THR A 107 5.22 6.59 -11.65
C THR A 107 4.85 5.41 -10.76
N ALA A 108 5.79 4.89 -9.97
CA ALA A 108 5.53 3.80 -9.02
C ALA A 108 4.46 4.20 -7.99
N ASN A 109 4.55 5.40 -7.43
CA ASN A 109 3.56 5.93 -6.49
C ASN A 109 2.16 6.04 -7.11
N LYS A 110 2.07 6.46 -8.38
CA LYS A 110 0.80 6.51 -9.12
C LYS A 110 0.24 5.11 -9.38
N GLN A 111 1.09 4.14 -9.73
CA GLN A 111 0.68 2.75 -9.91
C GLN A 111 0.15 2.18 -8.60
N HIS A 112 0.88 2.39 -7.49
CA HIS A 112 0.48 1.96 -6.15
C HIS A 112 -0.87 2.55 -5.74
N SER A 113 -1.07 3.85 -5.92
CA SER A 113 -2.36 4.51 -5.70
C SER A 113 -3.51 3.90 -6.52
N GLY A 114 -3.22 3.44 -7.75
CA GLY A 114 -4.18 2.73 -8.60
C GLY A 114 -4.64 1.40 -8.00
N PHE A 115 -3.74 0.64 -7.37
CA PHE A 115 -4.10 -0.59 -6.64
C PHE A 115 -4.84 -0.30 -5.34
N GLU A 116 -4.44 0.73 -4.61
CA GLU A 116 -5.16 1.19 -3.43
C GLU A 116 -6.60 1.60 -3.77
N GLY A 117 -6.84 2.15 -4.96
CA GLY A 117 -8.20 2.41 -5.45
C GLY A 117 -9.11 1.18 -5.48
N TRP A 118 -8.56 -0.02 -5.77
CA TRP A 118 -9.33 -1.27 -5.67
C TRP A 118 -9.63 -1.65 -4.23
N ILE A 119 -8.68 -1.46 -3.32
CA ILE A 119 -8.86 -1.71 -1.89
C ILE A 119 -9.93 -0.78 -1.32
N LYS A 120 -9.83 0.53 -1.56
CA LYS A 120 -10.80 1.53 -1.08
C LYS A 120 -12.22 1.20 -1.57
N ASN A 121 -12.38 0.86 -2.84
CA ASN A 121 -13.68 0.47 -3.39
C ASN A 121 -14.22 -0.84 -2.78
N ALA A 122 -13.35 -1.82 -2.47
CA ALA A 122 -13.76 -3.03 -1.75
C ALA A 122 -14.27 -2.71 -0.33
N ILE A 123 -13.64 -1.77 0.36
CA ILE A 123 -14.07 -1.28 1.68
C ILE A 123 -15.41 -0.56 1.60
N GLU A 124 -15.63 0.30 0.59
CA GLU A 124 -16.95 0.93 0.37
C GLU A 124 -18.06 -0.10 0.12
N VAL A 125 -17.78 -1.13 -0.69
CA VAL A 125 -18.71 -2.24 -0.90
C VAL A 125 -18.97 -2.98 0.41
N ALA A 126 -17.94 -3.26 1.21
CA ALA A 126 -18.09 -3.91 2.51
C ALA A 126 -18.97 -3.09 3.48
N LYS A 127 -18.75 -1.77 3.56
CA LYS A 127 -19.54 -0.82 4.35
C LYS A 127 -20.99 -0.77 3.91
N SER A 128 -21.23 -0.63 2.61
CA SER A 128 -22.56 -0.67 2.01
C SER A 128 -23.27 -1.98 2.36
N ARG A 129 -22.54 -3.10 2.34
CA ARG A 129 -23.12 -4.41 2.69
C ARG A 129 -23.49 -4.52 4.15
N GLU A 130 -22.61 -4.10 5.06
CA GLU A 130 -22.90 -4.10 6.49
C GLU A 130 -24.18 -3.33 6.81
N LYS A 131 -24.38 -2.17 6.16
CA LYS A 131 -25.56 -1.33 6.35
C LYS A 131 -26.85 -1.94 5.78
N ASN A 132 -26.77 -2.56 4.59
CA ASN A 132 -27.94 -2.92 3.80
C ASN A 132 -28.37 -4.39 3.95
N TYR A 133 -27.52 -5.26 4.49
CA TYR A 133 -27.82 -6.69 4.63
C TYR A 133 -27.69 -7.20 6.06
N LYS A 134 -28.58 -8.13 6.43
CA LYS A 134 -28.55 -8.83 7.72
C LYS A 134 -27.64 -10.06 7.66
N ASP A 135 -26.43 -9.89 7.15
CA ASP A 135 -25.45 -10.96 7.11
C ASP A 135 -24.90 -11.22 8.52
N ASP A 136 -24.61 -12.47 8.86
CA ASP A 136 -23.92 -12.85 10.11
C ASP A 136 -22.44 -12.48 10.12
N TYR A 137 -21.96 -11.90 9.02
CA TYR A 137 -20.57 -11.54 8.79
C TYR A 137 -20.47 -10.08 8.34
N ILE A 138 -19.31 -9.49 8.59
CA ILE A 138 -18.86 -8.25 7.95
C ILE A 138 -17.64 -8.54 7.09
N PHE A 139 -17.42 -7.72 6.08
CA PHE A 139 -16.37 -7.91 5.10
C PHE A 139 -15.25 -6.89 5.30
N GLY A 140 -14.06 -7.23 4.83
CA GLY A 140 -12.88 -6.40 4.92
C GLY A 140 -11.83 -6.82 3.89
N VAL A 141 -10.63 -6.25 4.01
CA VAL A 141 -9.50 -6.55 3.13
C VAL A 141 -8.27 -6.78 3.98
N GLU A 142 -7.63 -7.92 3.83
CA GLU A 142 -6.25 -8.09 4.26
C GLU A 142 -5.33 -7.52 3.17
N TYR A 143 -4.38 -6.69 3.58
CA TYR A 143 -3.53 -5.90 2.70
C TYR A 143 -2.09 -5.95 3.21
N GLU A 144 -1.17 -6.26 2.31
CA GLU A 144 0.26 -6.33 2.58
C GLU A 144 1.04 -5.59 1.51
N VAL A 145 2.05 -4.84 1.94
CA VAL A 145 3.08 -4.26 1.09
C VAL A 145 4.43 -4.69 1.62
N ILE A 146 5.28 -5.20 0.74
CA ILE A 146 6.67 -5.56 1.05
C ILE A 146 7.58 -4.74 0.14
N VAL A 147 8.60 -4.14 0.72
CA VAL A 147 9.62 -3.37 0.02
C VAL A 147 10.82 -4.27 -0.24
N HIS A 148 11.21 -4.39 -1.51
CA HIS A 148 12.26 -5.32 -1.94
C HIS A 148 13.60 -4.60 -2.10
N ASP A 149 14.62 -5.36 -2.51
CA ASP A 149 16.02 -4.96 -2.71
C ASP A 149 16.18 -3.54 -3.25
N HIS A 150 17.27 -2.86 -2.89
CA HIS A 150 17.59 -1.55 -3.41
C HIS A 150 18.23 -1.60 -4.81
N PHE A 151 18.25 -0.47 -5.51
CA PHE A 151 19.11 -0.36 -6.70
C PHE A 151 20.57 -0.60 -6.31
N GLY A 152 21.36 -1.20 -7.21
CA GLY A 152 22.75 -1.52 -6.92
C GLY A 152 23.59 -0.29 -6.54
N ASP A 153 24.80 -0.55 -6.04
CA ASP A 153 25.82 0.48 -5.83
C ASP A 153 26.34 0.97 -7.19
N GLU A 154 25.55 1.81 -7.85
CA GLU A 154 25.92 2.45 -9.10
C GLU A 154 26.75 3.71 -8.81
N PHE A 155 27.69 3.98 -9.72
CA PHE A 155 28.53 5.16 -9.68
C PHE A 155 28.28 5.98 -10.94
N PHE A 156 28.21 7.30 -10.78
CA PHE A 156 28.15 8.21 -11.91
C PHE A 156 29.49 8.24 -12.66
N PRO A 157 29.53 8.76 -13.92
CA PRO A 157 30.77 8.87 -14.69
C PRO A 157 31.88 9.67 -13.99
N ASP A 158 31.52 10.58 -13.09
CA ASP A 158 32.46 11.37 -12.28
C ASP A 158 33.04 10.59 -11.08
N GLY A 159 32.64 9.33 -10.89
CA GLY A 159 33.08 8.45 -9.81
C GLY A 159 32.34 8.67 -8.49
N SER A 160 31.37 9.59 -8.41
CA SER A 160 30.53 9.74 -7.23
C SER A 160 29.44 8.66 -7.15
N LYS A 161 29.07 8.26 -5.94
CA LYS A 161 28.08 7.20 -5.72
C LYS A 161 26.68 7.72 -6.04
N SER A 162 25.93 6.99 -6.85
CA SER A 162 24.52 7.28 -7.11
C SER A 162 23.70 7.21 -5.83
N PRO A 163 22.75 8.11 -5.57
CA PRO A 163 21.88 8.01 -4.40
C PRO A 163 20.82 6.89 -4.53
N PHE A 164 20.73 6.20 -5.68
CA PHE A 164 19.67 5.22 -5.93
C PHE A 164 19.72 3.98 -5.02
N TYR A 165 20.86 3.67 -4.39
CA TYR A 165 20.94 2.63 -3.36
C TYR A 165 20.04 2.91 -2.15
N LEU A 166 19.58 4.15 -1.96
CA LEU A 166 18.63 4.53 -0.91
C LEU A 166 17.18 4.19 -1.26
N ALA A 167 16.88 3.92 -2.54
CA ALA A 167 15.55 3.58 -3.00
C ALA A 167 15.42 2.07 -3.25
N PRO A 168 14.24 1.48 -2.95
CA PRO A 168 13.97 0.11 -3.37
C PRO A 168 13.84 0.03 -4.90
N SER A 169 14.23 -1.10 -5.47
CA SER A 169 13.98 -1.48 -6.86
C SER A 169 12.49 -1.60 -7.14
N HIS A 170 11.73 -2.17 -6.20
CA HIS A 170 10.29 -2.35 -6.32
C HIS A 170 9.62 -2.62 -4.97
N ILE A 171 8.29 -2.51 -4.96
CA ILE A 171 7.44 -3.03 -3.88
C ILE A 171 6.55 -4.14 -4.44
N THR A 172 6.15 -5.08 -3.59
CA THR A 172 5.06 -6.00 -3.89
C THR A 172 3.83 -5.66 -3.08
N VAL A 173 2.69 -5.68 -3.74
CA VAL A 173 1.38 -5.46 -3.12
C VAL A 173 0.56 -6.74 -3.19
N GLN A 174 0.02 -7.16 -2.06
CA GLN A 174 -0.92 -8.27 -1.96
C GLN A 174 -2.19 -7.82 -1.24
N ALA A 175 -3.34 -8.28 -1.72
CA ALA A 175 -4.59 -8.06 -1.00
C ALA A 175 -5.56 -9.23 -1.20
N ARG A 176 -6.40 -9.49 -0.21
CA ARG A 176 -7.46 -10.50 -0.29
C ARG A 176 -8.67 -10.09 0.52
N LEU A 177 -9.84 -10.47 0.03
CA LEU A 177 -11.09 -10.26 0.75
C LEU A 177 -11.12 -11.16 1.98
N VAL A 178 -11.57 -10.60 3.10
CA VAL A 178 -11.82 -11.34 4.34
C VAL A 178 -13.25 -11.13 4.79
N LYS A 179 -13.75 -12.06 5.60
CA LYS A 179 -14.98 -11.90 6.37
C LYS A 179 -14.70 -12.17 7.84
N ALA A 180 -15.34 -11.40 8.70
CA ALA A 180 -15.35 -11.59 10.14
C ALA A 180 -16.77 -11.88 10.61
N ALA A 181 -16.98 -12.91 11.42
CA ALA A 181 -18.29 -13.16 12.03
C ALA A 181 -18.68 -11.99 12.95
N LYS A 182 -19.92 -11.51 12.88
CA LYS A 182 -20.39 -10.38 13.71
C LYS A 182 -20.41 -10.73 15.21
N SER A 183 -20.65 -12.00 15.53
CA SER A 183 -20.81 -12.47 16.91
C SER A 183 -19.50 -12.54 17.70
N ASN A 184 -18.41 -12.96 17.07
CA ASN A 184 -17.13 -13.23 17.74
C ASN A 184 -15.91 -12.69 16.98
N ARG A 185 -16.11 -11.99 15.85
CA ARG A 185 -15.08 -11.44 14.98
C ARG A 185 -14.07 -12.48 14.47
N ALA A 186 -14.45 -13.76 14.43
CA ALA A 186 -13.61 -14.79 13.85
C ALA A 186 -13.39 -14.52 12.36
N LEU A 187 -12.13 -14.40 11.97
CA LEU A 187 -11.70 -14.07 10.62
C LEU A 187 -11.60 -15.33 9.74
N SER A 188 -12.02 -15.18 8.50
CA SER A 188 -11.83 -16.17 7.44
C SER A 188 -11.60 -15.46 6.11
N LEU A 189 -10.76 -16.07 5.27
CA LEU A 189 -10.51 -15.57 3.92
C LEU A 189 -11.71 -15.84 3.04
N LEU A 190 -12.00 -14.92 2.11
CA LEU A 190 -13.10 -15.07 1.18
C LEU A 190 -12.59 -15.57 -0.18
N THR A 191 -12.87 -16.82 -0.48
CA THR A 191 -12.51 -17.45 -1.76
C THR A 191 -13.51 -17.10 -2.87
N PRO A 192 -13.15 -17.24 -4.16
CA PRO A 192 -14.09 -17.00 -5.27
C PRO A 192 -15.39 -17.81 -5.16
N ILE A 193 -15.32 -19.07 -4.74
CA ILE A 193 -16.50 -19.93 -4.55
C ILE A 193 -17.44 -19.36 -3.49
N GLU A 194 -16.90 -18.79 -2.41
CA GLU A 194 -17.70 -18.17 -1.37
C GLU A 194 -18.35 -16.86 -1.84
N VAL A 195 -17.72 -16.09 -2.74
CA VAL A 195 -18.33 -14.89 -3.34
C VAL A 195 -19.61 -15.24 -4.09
N GLU A 196 -19.63 -16.37 -4.82
CA GLU A 196 -20.81 -16.85 -5.54
C GLU A 196 -21.94 -17.27 -4.59
N SER A 197 -21.60 -17.71 -3.37
CA SER A 197 -22.57 -18.09 -2.34
C SER A 197 -23.27 -16.90 -1.66
N LEU A 198 -22.88 -15.65 -1.96
CA LEU A 198 -23.49 -14.43 -1.41
C LEU A 198 -24.84 -14.12 -2.08
N LEU A 199 -25.83 -14.97 -1.84
CA LEU A 199 -27.17 -14.89 -2.44
C LEU A 199 -27.90 -13.57 -2.12
N ASN A 200 -27.64 -12.99 -0.96
CA ASN A 200 -28.26 -11.73 -0.53
C ASN A 200 -27.60 -10.49 -1.16
N ALA A 201 -26.43 -10.60 -1.80
CA ALA A 201 -25.75 -9.46 -2.40
C ALA A 201 -26.44 -8.97 -3.69
N THR A 202 -26.31 -7.68 -4.00
CA THR A 202 -26.65 -7.20 -5.36
C THR A 202 -25.69 -7.82 -6.38
N PRO A 203 -26.11 -7.95 -7.66
CA PRO A 203 -25.23 -8.36 -8.73
C PRO A 203 -23.94 -7.53 -8.81
N ASP A 204 -24.03 -6.22 -8.57
CA ASP A 204 -22.89 -5.30 -8.60
C ASP A 204 -21.87 -5.61 -7.50
N HIS A 205 -22.31 -5.86 -6.27
CA HIS A 205 -21.42 -6.22 -5.16
C HIS A 205 -20.70 -7.54 -5.42
N ARG A 206 -21.41 -8.58 -5.90
CA ARG A 206 -20.78 -9.86 -6.26
C ARG A 206 -19.78 -9.68 -7.39
N ASN A 207 -20.16 -8.95 -8.43
CA ASN A 207 -19.28 -8.71 -9.56
C ASN A 207 -18.01 -7.96 -9.14
N TYR A 208 -18.13 -6.98 -8.25
CA TYR A 208 -16.98 -6.26 -7.73
C TYR A 208 -16.03 -7.17 -6.95
N PHE A 209 -16.53 -7.96 -6.00
CA PHE A 209 -15.70 -8.92 -5.25
C PHE A 209 -15.05 -9.97 -6.15
N ARG A 210 -15.74 -10.42 -7.21
CA ARG A 210 -15.16 -11.30 -8.23
C ARG A 210 -14.00 -10.64 -8.97
N LEU A 211 -14.17 -9.39 -9.41
CA LEU A 211 -13.11 -8.63 -10.10
C LEU A 211 -11.94 -8.35 -9.17
N PHE A 212 -12.19 -8.03 -7.89
CA PHE A 212 -11.15 -7.85 -6.88
C PHE A 212 -10.35 -9.15 -6.69
N ASN A 213 -11.01 -10.29 -6.49
CA ASN A 213 -10.34 -11.58 -6.34
C ASN A 213 -9.54 -11.96 -7.59
N ALA A 214 -10.05 -11.65 -8.79
CA ALA A 214 -9.31 -11.85 -10.03
C ALA A 214 -8.08 -10.94 -10.13
N LYS A 215 -8.18 -9.68 -9.67
CA LYS A 215 -7.10 -8.69 -9.73
C LYS A 215 -5.93 -9.05 -8.82
N PHE A 216 -6.19 -9.53 -7.61
CA PHE A 216 -5.15 -9.90 -6.64
C PHE A 216 -4.89 -11.41 -6.55
N GLY A 217 -5.51 -12.21 -7.43
CA GLY A 217 -5.38 -13.66 -7.40
C GLY A 217 -5.74 -14.30 -6.06
N ASN A 218 -6.73 -13.75 -5.33
CA ASN A 218 -7.07 -14.14 -3.95
C ASN A 218 -5.87 -14.09 -2.97
N GLY A 219 -4.94 -13.14 -3.18
CA GLY A 219 -3.70 -13.03 -2.42
C GLY A 219 -2.64 -14.08 -2.78
N THR A 220 -2.78 -14.78 -3.91
CA THR A 220 -1.82 -15.82 -4.33
C THR A 220 -0.64 -15.25 -5.12
N PHE A 221 -0.83 -14.12 -5.79
CA PHE A 221 0.19 -13.51 -6.64
C PHE A 221 0.40 -12.05 -6.23
N PRO A 222 1.57 -11.72 -5.63
CA PRO A 222 1.93 -10.34 -5.43
C PRO A 222 1.98 -9.59 -6.75
N ILE A 223 1.53 -8.34 -6.70
CA ILE A 223 1.69 -7.41 -7.80
C ILE A 223 2.96 -6.62 -7.55
N GLU A 224 3.92 -6.73 -8.46
CA GLU A 224 5.15 -5.95 -8.41
C GLU A 224 4.93 -4.54 -8.99
N ILE A 225 5.42 -3.54 -8.28
CA ILE A 225 5.43 -2.14 -8.70
C ILE A 225 6.88 -1.69 -8.64
N HIS A 226 7.47 -1.58 -9.82
CA HIS A 226 8.86 -1.24 -9.98
C HIS A 226 9.05 0.27 -9.90
N ASN A 227 10.14 0.67 -9.24
CA ASN A 227 10.63 2.04 -9.27
C ASN A 227 11.40 2.34 -10.57
N ASP A 228 11.34 1.45 -11.57
CA ASP A 228 11.92 1.72 -12.86
C ASP A 228 11.14 2.83 -13.56
N ASP A 229 11.84 3.92 -13.89
CA ASP A 229 11.45 4.67 -15.06
C ASP A 229 12.55 4.51 -16.08
N THR A 230 12.14 4.27 -17.31
CA THR A 230 12.97 4.39 -18.51
C THR A 230 13.53 5.81 -18.73
N HIS A 231 13.53 6.66 -17.69
CA HIS A 231 13.91 8.06 -17.69
C HIS A 231 14.93 8.37 -16.57
N LEU A 232 15.45 7.37 -15.86
CA LEU A 232 16.65 7.50 -15.00
C LEU A 232 17.94 7.49 -15.85
N GLU A 233 17.88 8.00 -17.08
CA GLU A 233 19.07 8.19 -17.91
C GLU A 233 19.88 9.35 -17.33
N LEU A 234 21.18 9.10 -17.15
CA LEU A 234 22.14 10.14 -16.85
C LEU A 234 22.30 10.98 -18.10
N ASP A 235 22.23 12.31 -17.95
CA ASP A 235 22.61 13.22 -19.02
C ASP A 235 24.11 12.97 -19.30
N ASP A 236 24.40 12.37 -20.46
CA ASP A 236 25.73 12.42 -21.06
C ASP A 236 25.92 13.85 -21.60
N GLU A 237 26.36 14.79 -20.74
CA GLU A 237 26.99 16.04 -21.23
C GLU A 237 28.39 15.77 -21.78
#